data_AF-T0YNY6-F1
#
_entry.id   AF-T0YNY6-F1
#
_cell.length_a   1.000
_cell.length_b   1.000
_cell.length_c   1.000
_cell.angle_alpha   90.00
_cell.angle_beta   90.00
_cell.angle_gamma   90.00
#
_symmetry.space_group_name_H-M   'P 1'
#
loop_
_entity.id
_entity.type
_entity.pdbx_description
1 polymer ?
#
loop_
_entity_poly.entity_id
_entity_poly.type
_entity_poly.pdbx_seq_one_letter_code
_entity_poly.pdbx_strand_id
1 'polypeptide(L)' 'MARTGFSLPGSIAYRSTSCGKSNCRCTADPPVLHGPYPTWTRKVAGKTVTRRLTEDQYAAYRTWFEAAQRHRSLLGEL' A
#
# COMPACT_ATOMS: atom_id res chain seq x y z
N MET A 1 4.27 1.23 32.05
CA MET A 1 3.23 1.49 31.02
C MET A 1 3.85 1.25 29.65
N ALA A 2 3.38 0.25 28.90
CA ALA A 2 3.90 -0.02 27.55
C ALA A 2 3.39 1.05 26.58
N ARG A 3 4.30 1.79 25.93
CA ARG A 3 3.94 2.68 24.83
C ARG A 3 3.66 1.82 23.60
N THR A 4 2.40 1.68 23.22
CA THR A 4 2.04 1.08 21.94
C THR A 4 2.62 1.96 20.84
N GLY A 5 3.60 1.44 20.09
CA GLY A 5 4.14 2.13 18.92
C GLY A 5 3.07 2.36 17.85
N PHE A 6 3.37 3.21 16.86
CA PHE A 6 2.49 3.39 15.71
C PHE A 6 2.36 2.09 14.92
N SER A 7 1.15 1.83 14.41
CA SER A 7 0.88 0.72 13.49
C SER A 7 -0.01 1.20 12.35
N LEU A 8 0.26 0.71 11.14
CA LEU A 8 -0.55 0.98 9.96
C LEU A 8 -1.17 -0.33 9.45
N PRO A 9 -2.39 -0.68 9.88
CA PRO A 9 -3.09 -1.86 9.41
C PRO A 9 -3.42 -1.74 7.92
N GLY A 10 -3.43 -2.88 7.23
CA GLY A 10 -3.71 -2.95 5.80
C GLY A 10 -2.71 -3.85 5.09
N SER A 11 -2.77 -3.86 3.77
CA SER A 11 -1.83 -4.59 2.91
C SER A 11 -1.13 -3.63 1.96
N ILE A 12 0.13 -3.93 1.66
CA ILE A 12 0.94 -3.23 0.65
C ILE A 12 1.12 -4.15 -0.55
N ALA A 13 0.94 -3.62 -1.76
CA ALA A 13 1.27 -4.31 -3.00
C ALA A 13 1.87 -3.33 -4.01
N TYR A 14 2.85 -3.78 -4.79
CA TYR A 14 3.41 -3.02 -5.90
C TYR A 14 2.51 -3.17 -7.13
N ARG A 15 1.99 -2.06 -7.66
CA ARG A 15 1.04 -2.05 -8.78
C ARG A 15 1.47 -1.09 -9.88
N SER A 16 1.42 -1.57 -11.12
CA SER A 16 1.55 -0.72 -12.30
C SER A 16 0.19 -0.17 -12.73
N THR A 17 0.15 1.00 -13.35
CA THR A 17 -1.11 1.69 -13.72
C THR A 17 -1.02 2.31 -15.12
N SER A 18 -2.18 2.46 -15.77
CA SER A 18 -2.34 3.28 -16.98
C SER A 18 -2.93 4.64 -16.61
N CYS A 19 -2.50 5.70 -17.30
CA CYS A 19 -2.99 7.06 -17.03
C CYS A 19 -4.16 7.50 -17.94
N GLY A 20 -4.46 6.75 -19.00
CA GLY A 20 -5.56 7.03 -19.93
C GLY A 20 -5.31 8.19 -20.91
N LYS A 21 -4.15 8.87 -20.85
CA LYS A 21 -3.81 9.93 -21.81
C LYS A 21 -3.42 9.31 -23.15
N SER A 22 -4.03 9.79 -24.23
CA SER A 22 -3.82 9.26 -25.59
C SER A 22 -2.37 9.36 -26.08
N ASN A 23 -1.61 10.35 -25.61
CA ASN A 23 -0.21 10.56 -25.96
C ASN A 23 0.78 9.90 -24.99
N CYS A 24 0.32 9.04 -24.08
CA CYS A 24 1.19 8.38 -23.13
C CYS A 24 1.65 7.01 -23.62
N ARG A 25 2.89 6.64 -23.33
CA ARG A 25 3.43 5.29 -23.62
C ARG A 25 2.63 4.16 -22.96
N CYS A 26 1.87 4.44 -21.90
CA CYS A 26 1.02 3.44 -21.26
C CYS A 26 -0.19 3.00 -22.11
N THR A 27 -0.51 3.73 -23.19
CA THR A 27 -1.57 3.38 -24.14
C THR A 27 -1.02 2.96 -25.51
N ALA A 28 0.32 2.81 -25.64
CA ALA A 28 0.95 2.31 -26.87
C ALA A 28 0.68 0.80 -27.05
N ASP A 29 1.06 0.29 -28.22
CA ASP A 29 1.05 -1.15 -28.51
C ASP A 29 2.47 -1.62 -28.89
N PRO A 30 3.18 -2.37 -28.03
CA PRO A 30 2.74 -2.84 -26.70
C PRO A 30 2.76 -1.72 -25.64
N PRO A 31 1.91 -1.80 -24.59
CA PRO A 31 1.80 -0.76 -23.57
C PRO A 31 2.96 -0.78 -22.58
N VAL A 32 3.46 0.41 -22.24
CA VAL A 32 4.48 0.59 -21.18
C VAL A 32 3.83 1.25 -19.97
N LEU A 33 3.38 0.44 -19.00
CA LEU A 33 2.65 0.91 -17.81
C LEU A 33 3.53 1.75 -16.88
N HIS A 34 2.90 2.63 -16.11
CA HIS A 34 3.56 3.40 -15.06
C HIS A 34 3.80 2.56 -13.81
N GLY A 35 4.91 2.80 -13.13
CA GLY A 35 5.25 2.14 -11.88
C GLY A 35 6.23 0.98 -12.07
N PRO A 36 6.18 -0.04 -11.20
CA PRO A 36 5.17 -0.24 -10.16
C PRO A 36 5.31 0.73 -8.98
N TYR A 37 4.19 0.98 -8.27
CA TYR A 37 4.17 1.82 -7.08
C TYR A 37 3.63 1.08 -5.86
N PRO A 38 4.15 1.35 -4.64
CA PRO A 38 3.59 0.79 -3.42
C PRO A 38 2.17 1.32 -3.24
N THR A 39 1.23 0.39 -3.11
CA THR A 39 -0.18 0.69 -2.93
C THR A 39 -0.66 0.08 -1.62
N TRP A 40 -1.00 0.93 -0.68
CA TRP A 40 -1.57 0.56 0.61
C TRP A 40 -3.09 0.47 0.53
N THR A 41 -3.67 -0.61 1.05
CA THR A 41 -5.12 -0.80 1.10
C THR A 41 -5.57 -1.21 2.49
N ARG A 42 -6.64 -0.61 3.02
CA ARG A 42 -7.24 -0.96 4.31
C ARG A 42 -8.75 -0.74 4.31
N LYS A 43 -9.47 -1.43 5.20
CA LYS A 43 -10.83 -1.06 5.59
C LYS A 43 -10.85 0.05 6.64
N VAL A 44 -11.64 1.10 6.40
CA VAL A 44 -11.95 2.19 7.34
C VAL A 44 -13.48 2.35 7.37
N ALA A 45 -14.10 2.14 8.54
CA ALA A 45 -15.56 2.17 8.69
C ALA A 45 -16.31 1.32 7.63
N GLY A 46 -15.85 0.08 7.41
CA GLY A 46 -16.41 -0.85 6.42
C GLY A 46 -16.03 -0.57 4.96
N LYS A 47 -15.52 0.62 4.63
CA LYS A 47 -15.14 1.03 3.27
C LYS A 47 -13.69 0.68 2.97
N THR A 48 -13.41 0.26 1.74
CA THR A 48 -12.03 0.03 1.28
C THR A 48 -11.40 1.37 0.90
N VAL A 49 -10.31 1.71 1.56
CA VAL A 49 -9.47 2.87 1.25
C VAL A 49 -8.18 2.35 0.63
N THR A 50 -7.84 2.89 -0.54
CA THR A 50 -6.62 2.58 -1.28
C THR A 50 -5.81 3.84 -1.47
N ARG A 51 -4.51 3.78 -1.17
CA ARG A 51 -3.58 4.90 -1.32
C ARG A 51 -2.30 4.43 -1.98
N ARG A 52 -1.89 5.12 -3.05
CA ARG A 52 -0.53 5.00 -3.58
C ARG A 52 0.43 5.80 -2.70
N LEU A 53 1.55 5.18 -2.37
CA LEU A 53 2.65 5.80 -1.63
C LEU A 53 3.79 6.15 -2.58
N THR A 54 4.64 7.10 -2.17
CA THR A 54 5.99 7.20 -2.71
C THR A 54 6.90 6.13 -2.09
N GLU A 55 8.06 5.88 -2.68
CA GLU A 55 9.03 4.96 -2.07
C GLU A 55 9.53 5.48 -0.72
N ASP A 56 9.75 6.79 -0.58
CA ASP A 56 10.17 7.37 0.70
C ASP A 56 9.11 7.20 1.79
N GLN A 57 7.82 7.38 1.43
CA GLN A 57 6.72 7.11 2.35
C GLN A 57 6.66 5.63 2.73
N TYR A 58 6.82 4.74 1.75
CA TYR A 58 6.85 3.31 2.01
C TYR A 58 8.01 2.93 2.95
N ALA A 59 9.21 3.44 2.70
CA ALA A 59 10.38 3.23 3.54
C ALA A 59 10.17 3.76 4.96
N ALA A 60 9.63 4.98 5.10
CA ALA A 60 9.36 5.60 6.40
C ALA A 60 8.29 4.84 7.21
N TYR A 61 7.31 4.22 6.54
CA TYR A 61 6.19 3.53 7.18
C TYR A 61 6.39 2.02 7.33
N ARG A 62 7.50 1.47 6.80
CA ARG A 62 7.75 0.03 6.77
C ARG A 62 7.58 -0.63 8.13
N THR A 63 8.18 -0.05 9.18
CA THR A 63 8.11 -0.59 10.53
C THR A 63 6.68 -0.61 11.10
N TRP A 64 5.83 0.33 10.68
CA TRP A 64 4.44 0.39 11.12
C TRP A 64 3.56 -0.65 10.42
N PHE A 65 3.86 -0.99 9.17
CA PHE A 65 3.22 -2.12 8.47
C PHE A 65 3.61 -3.45 9.12
N GLU A 66 4.90 -3.65 9.43
CA GLU A 66 5.41 -4.85 10.09
C GLU A 66 4.81 -5.03 11.49
N ALA A 67 4.71 -3.94 12.27
CA ALA A 67 4.04 -3.95 13.58
C ALA A 67 2.55 -4.33 13.46
N ALA A 68 1.85 -3.77 12.46
CA ALA A 68 0.44 -4.09 12.26
C ALA A 68 0.22 -5.55 11.83
N GLN A 69 1.11 -6.10 10.99
CA GLN A 69 1.05 -7.51 10.61
C GLN A 69 1.26 -8.42 11.81
N ARG A 70 2.26 -8.12 12.65
CA ARG A 70 2.52 -8.87 13.89
C ARG A 70 1.32 -8.83 14.83
N HIS A 71 0.72 -7.65 15.04
CA HIS A 71 -0.49 -7.52 15.87
C HIS A 71 -1.65 -8.37 15.33
N ARG A 72 -1.84 -8.39 14.00
CA ARG A 72 -2.89 -9.18 13.39
C ARG A 72 -2.67 -10.69 13.55
N SER A 73 -1.43 -11.17 13.39
CA SER A 73 -1.10 -12.59 13.62
C SER A 73 -1.42 -12.99 15.06
N LEU A 74 -0.94 -12.21 16.04
CA LEU A 74 -1.19 -12.48 17.46
C LEU A 74 -2.69 -12.48 17.82
N LEU A 75 -3.49 -11.60 17.22
CA LEU A 75 -4.95 -11.57 17.45
C LEU A 75 -5.72 -12.63 16.68
N GLY A 76 -5.17 -13.18 15.59
CA GLY A 76 -5.80 -14.25 14.81
C GLY A 76 -5.49 -15.66 15.35
N GLU A 77 -4.54 -15.76 16.27
CA GLU A 77 -4.17 -16.99 16.99
C GLU A 77 -4.97 -17.19 18.29
N LEU A 78 -5.91 -16.28 18.60
CA LEU A 78 -6.80 -16.32 19.76
C LEU A 78 -8.25 -16.63 19.33
#